data_AF-A0A3D6DXR1-F1
#
_entry.id   AF-A0A3D6DXR1-F1
#
_cell.length_a   1.000
_cell.length_b   1.000
_cell.length_c   1.000
_cell.angle_alpha   90.00
_cell.angle_beta   90.00
_cell.angle_gamma   90.00
#
_symmetry.space_group_name_H-M   'P 1'
#
loop_
_entity.id
_entity.type
_entity.pdbx_description
1 polymer ?
#
loop_
_entity_poly.entity_id
_entity_poly.type
_entity_poly.pdbx_seq_one_letter_code
_entity_poly.pdbx_strand_id
1 'polypeptide(L)'
;TMAGFDERDSTSLDRPLEDYSRELNVPPGDKPLAGLRIGLPDEFFGEGCSPEVMRLVEAAIADYRQLGAETVAISLPSTHLSVAAYYVIAPAEASSNL
;
A
#
# COMPACT_ATOMS: atom_id res chain seq x y z
N THR A 1 6.10 20.76 -8.89
CA THR A 1 5.25 19.56 -8.74
C THR A 1 5.36 19.09 -7.30
N MET A 2 4.43 18.30 -6.76
CA MET A 2 4.59 17.76 -5.39
C MET A 2 5.60 16.60 -5.34
N ALA A 3 5.70 15.81 -6.41
CA ALA A 3 6.74 14.78 -6.57
C ALA A 3 7.89 15.32 -7.44
N GLY A 4 9.13 15.06 -7.03
CA GLY A 4 10.35 15.46 -7.74
C GLY A 4 11.52 15.61 -6.76
N PHE A 5 12.74 15.64 -7.30
CA PHE A 5 13.93 15.93 -6.50
C PHE A 5 13.92 17.38 -6.01
N ASP A 6 14.31 17.59 -4.75
CA ASP A 6 14.53 18.91 -4.15
C ASP A 6 15.97 18.99 -3.63
N GLU A 7 16.77 19.87 -4.24
CA GLU A 7 18.17 20.12 -3.86
C GLU A 7 18.32 20.61 -2.41
N ARG A 8 17.25 21.13 -1.79
CA ARG A 8 17.26 21.62 -0.41
C ARG A 8 16.90 20.56 0.64
N ASP A 9 16.48 19.38 0.21
CA ASP A 9 16.15 18.26 1.09
C ASP A 9 17.18 17.15 0.90
N SER A 10 18.04 16.96 1.91
CA SER A 10 19.10 15.93 1.90
C SER A 10 18.56 14.50 1.88
N THR A 11 17.27 14.30 2.16
CA THR A 11 16.60 13.00 2.09
C THR A 11 15.82 12.81 0.78
N SER A 12 15.80 13.81 -0.10
CA SER A 12 15.13 13.75 -1.39
C SER A 12 15.81 12.77 -2.34
N LEU A 13 15.02 11.90 -2.95
CA LEU A 13 15.51 10.89 -3.88
C LEU A 13 15.63 11.46 -5.30
N ASP A 14 16.84 11.56 -5.82
CA ASP A 14 17.08 11.92 -7.22
C ASP A 14 16.80 10.73 -8.15
N ARG A 15 15.68 10.81 -8.86
CA ARG A 15 15.26 9.82 -9.84
C ARG A 15 14.57 10.50 -11.03
N PRO A 16 14.54 9.85 -12.20
CA PRO A 16 13.78 10.35 -13.34
C PRO A 16 12.32 10.64 -12.98
N LEU A 17 11.76 11.68 -13.59
CA LEU A 17 10.35 12.01 -13.45
C LEU A 17 9.49 10.87 -13.98
N GLU A 18 8.45 10.50 -13.23
CA GLU A 18 7.49 9.48 -13.61
C GLU A 18 6.17 10.12 -14.04
N ASP A 19 5.56 9.60 -15.10
CA ASP A 19 4.20 9.93 -15.49
C ASP A 19 3.22 9.00 -14.79
N TYR A 20 2.79 9.40 -13.59
CA TYR A 20 1.83 8.66 -12.78
C TYR A 20 0.44 8.53 -13.42
N SER A 21 0.14 9.29 -14.48
CA SER A 21 -1.15 9.25 -15.17
C SER A 21 -1.16 8.32 -16.39
N ARG A 22 0.03 7.86 -16.83
CA ARG A 22 0.21 7.10 -18.08
C ARG A 22 -0.77 5.94 -18.22
N GLU A 23 -0.93 5.15 -17.16
CA GLU A 23 -1.78 3.95 -17.17
C GLU A 23 -3.25 4.25 -16.86
N LEU A 24 -3.56 5.42 -16.29
CA LEU A 24 -4.93 5.86 -16.00
C LEU A 24 -5.65 6.40 -17.23
N ASN A 25 -4.91 6.95 -18.19
CA ASN A 25 -5.46 7.57 -19.40
C ASN A 25 -5.70 6.58 -20.54
N VAL A 26 -5.39 5.29 -20.35
CA VAL A 26 -5.60 4.24 -21.35
C VAL A 26 -7.02 3.68 -21.20
N PRO A 27 -7.82 3.57 -22.28
CA PRO A 27 -9.13 2.93 -22.22
C PRO A 27 -8.99 1.49 -21.69
N PRO A 28 -9.78 1.09 -20.67
CA PRO A 28 -9.68 -0.24 -20.11
C PRO A 28 -10.14 -1.29 -21.15
N GLY A 29 -9.37 -2.38 -21.28
CA GLY A 29 -9.83 -3.60 -21.95
C GLY A 29 -10.74 -4.43 -21.05
N ASP A 30 -11.15 -5.61 -21.51
CA ASP A 30 -12.11 -6.48 -20.79
C ASP A 30 -11.61 -6.94 -19.40
N LYS A 31 -10.29 -7.09 -19.24
CA LYS A 31 -9.64 -7.45 -17.96
C LYS A 31 -8.49 -6.48 -17.67
N PRO A 32 -8.79 -5.27 -17.17
CA PRO A 32 -7.81 -4.20 -17.07
C PRO A 32 -6.68 -4.49 -16.07
N LEU A 33 -6.83 -5.49 -15.19
CA LEU A 33 -5.84 -5.87 -14.18
C LEU A 33 -5.20 -7.24 -14.43
N ALA A 34 -5.34 -7.79 -15.64
CA ALA A 34 -4.71 -9.06 -16.01
C ALA A 34 -3.19 -9.02 -15.78
N GLY A 35 -2.67 -9.98 -15.02
CA GLY A 35 -1.25 -10.09 -14.67
C GLY A 35 -0.83 -9.32 -13.41
N LEU A 36 -1.72 -8.51 -12.81
CA LEU A 36 -1.47 -7.88 -11.52
C LEU A 36 -1.61 -8.92 -10.40
N ARG A 37 -0.62 -8.97 -9.49
CA ARG A 37 -0.66 -9.81 -8.28
C ARG A 37 -0.86 -8.97 -7.03
N ILE A 38 -1.92 -9.24 -6.28
CA ILE A 38 -2.29 -8.56 -5.03
C ILE A 38 -1.99 -9.49 -3.86
N GLY A 39 -1.02 -9.12 -3.03
CA GLY A 39 -0.73 -9.81 -1.77
C GLY A 39 -1.76 -9.48 -0.70
N LEU A 40 -2.30 -10.50 -0.03
CA LEU A 40 -3.24 -10.38 1.10
C LEU A 40 -2.54 -10.89 2.35
N PRO A 41 -2.02 -10.01 3.24
CA PRO A 41 -1.35 -10.43 4.47
C PRO A 41 -2.32 -11.09 5.44
N ASP A 42 -2.07 -12.35 5.82
CA ASP A 42 -2.92 -13.10 6.74
C ASP A 42 -3.11 -12.36 8.08
N GLU A 43 -2.07 -11.66 8.55
CA GLU A 43 -2.10 -10.89 9.79
C GLU A 43 -3.11 -9.71 9.78
N PHE A 44 -3.60 -9.29 8.61
CA PHE A 44 -4.59 -8.21 8.48
C PHE A 44 -6.05 -8.68 8.45
N PHE A 45 -6.29 -9.99 8.42
CA PHE A 45 -7.63 -10.59 8.45
C PHE A 45 -7.95 -11.22 9.82
N GLY A 46 -7.20 -10.83 10.85
CA GLY A 46 -7.33 -11.34 12.22
C GLY A 46 -8.34 -10.59 13.10
N GLU A 47 -8.22 -10.81 14.41
CA GLU A 47 -9.08 -10.18 15.41
C GLU A 47 -8.88 -8.66 15.48
N GLY A 48 -9.95 -7.92 15.81
CA GLY A 48 -9.93 -6.46 15.97
C GLY A 48 -10.54 -5.67 14.80
N CYS A 49 -10.78 -6.31 13.66
CA CYS A 49 -11.52 -5.71 12.55
C CYS A 49 -13.04 -5.89 12.72
N SER A 50 -13.81 -4.85 12.39
CA SER A 50 -15.27 -4.95 12.36
C SER A 50 -15.71 -5.96 11.30
N PRO A 51 -16.65 -6.90 11.61
CA PRO A 51 -17.16 -7.85 10.62
C PRO A 51 -17.75 -7.18 9.38
N GLU A 52 -18.36 -6.00 9.53
CA GLU A 52 -18.91 -5.25 8.40
C GLU A 52 -17.81 -4.75 7.47
N VAL A 53 -16.69 -4.26 8.02
CA VAL A 53 -15.54 -3.79 7.25
C VAL A 53 -14.90 -4.97 6.52
N MET A 54 -14.72 -6.11 7.18
CA MET A 54 -14.15 -7.31 6.55
C MET A 54 -14.97 -7.78 5.36
N ARG A 55 -16.30 -7.79 5.49
CA ARG A 55 -17.20 -8.12 4.38
C ARG A 55 -17.05 -7.18 3.19
N LEU A 56 -16.87 -5.88 3.43
CA LEU A 56 -16.64 -4.89 2.37
C LEU A 56 -15.28 -5.07 1.68
N VAL A 57 -14.24 -5.39 2.47
CA VAL A 57 -12.91 -5.70 1.94
C VAL A 57 -12.94 -6.96 1.07
N GLU A 58 -13.61 -8.02 1.52
CA GLU A 58 -13.79 -9.25 0.74
C GLU A 58 -14.54 -9.01 -0.57
N ALA A 59 -15.58 -8.17 -0.55
CA ALA A 59 -16.30 -7.77 -1.76
C ALA A 59 -15.38 -7.03 -2.74
N ALA A 60 -14.60 -6.07 -2.27
CA ALA A 60 -13.62 -5.38 -3.12
C ALA A 60 -12.56 -6.33 -3.70
N ILE A 61 -12.06 -7.29 -2.90
CA ILE A 61 -11.14 -8.32 -3.37
C ILE A 61 -11.77 -9.16 -4.49
N ALA A 62 -13.07 -9.50 -4.37
CA ALA A 62 -13.80 -10.21 -5.41
C ALA A 62 -13.90 -9.38 -6.71
N ASP A 63 -14.18 -8.08 -6.60
CA ASP A 63 -14.21 -7.17 -7.75
C ASP A 63 -12.84 -7.11 -8.46
N TYR A 64 -11.74 -7.01 -7.70
CA TYR A 64 -10.39 -7.05 -8.27
C TYR A 64 -10.08 -8.35 -9.03
N ARG A 65 -10.55 -9.50 -8.50
CA ARG A 65 -10.43 -10.80 -9.20
C ARG A 65 -11.23 -10.82 -10.50
N GLN A 66 -12.44 -10.24 -10.51
CA GLN A 66 -13.26 -10.13 -11.73
C GLN A 66 -12.59 -9.27 -12.80
N LEU A 67 -11.91 -8.19 -12.39
CA LEU A 67 -11.13 -7.32 -13.27
C LEU A 67 -9.82 -7.96 -13.80
N GLY A 68 -9.49 -9.17 -13.33
CA GLY A 68 -8.38 -9.98 -13.84
C GLY A 68 -7.15 -10.05 -12.93
N ALA A 69 -7.18 -9.44 -11.74
CA ALA A 69 -6.06 -9.52 -10.80
C ALA A 69 -5.97 -10.91 -10.13
N GLU A 70 -4.76 -11.36 -9.84
CA GLU A 70 -4.47 -12.55 -9.06
C GLU A 70 -4.25 -12.18 -7.60
N THR A 71 -4.99 -12.79 -6.68
CA THR A 71 -4.76 -12.58 -5.24
C THR A 71 -3.91 -13.68 -4.65
N VAL A 72 -2.93 -13.33 -3.83
CA VAL A 72 -1.97 -14.27 -3.24
C VAL A 72 -1.98 -14.08 -1.73
N ALA A 73 -2.21 -15.14 -0.97
CA ALA A 73 -2.02 -15.11 0.48
C ALA A 73 -0.53 -14.95 0.78
N ILE A 74 -0.19 -14.01 1.67
CA ILE A 74 1.19 -13.76 2.11
C ILE A 74 1.24 -13.66 3.63
N SER A 75 2.40 -13.93 4.22
CA SER A 75 2.64 -13.71 5.65
C SER A 75 3.66 -12.60 5.85
N LEU A 76 3.35 -11.71 6.77
CA LEU A 76 4.21 -10.64 7.26
C LEU A 76 4.42 -10.83 8.78
N PRO A 77 5.30 -11.77 9.18
CA PRO A 77 5.35 -12.25 10.57
C PRO A 77 5.75 -11.17 11.57
N SER A 78 6.47 -10.13 11.13
CA SER A 78 6.92 -9.02 11.99
C SER A 78 5.90 -7.87 12.10
N THR A 79 4.76 -7.94 11.40
CA THR A 79 3.75 -6.86 11.39
C THR A 79 3.25 -6.50 12.79
N HIS A 80 3.11 -7.47 13.68
CA HIS A 80 2.68 -7.25 15.07
C HIS A 80 3.65 -6.34 15.87
N LEU A 81 4.90 -6.20 15.43
CA LEU A 81 5.90 -5.33 16.06
C LEU A 81 5.84 -3.88 15.55
N SER A 82 5.11 -3.61 14.45
CA SER A 82 5.11 -2.30 13.78
C SER A 82 4.68 -1.16 14.69
N VAL A 83 3.61 -1.34 15.46
CA VAL A 83 3.11 -0.33 16.39
C VAL A 83 4.12 -0.05 17.50
N ALA A 84 4.68 -1.10 18.12
CA ALA A 84 5.67 -0.94 19.18
C ALA A 84 6.94 -0.23 18.68
N ALA A 85 7.45 -0.62 17.51
CA ALA A 85 8.60 0.02 16.88
C ALA A 85 8.32 1.50 16.57
N TYR A 86 7.14 1.81 16.02
CA TYR A 86 6.72 3.18 15.74
C TYR A 86 6.71 4.05 17.00
N TYR A 87 6.15 3.54 18.11
CA TYR A 87 6.09 4.27 19.39
C TYR A 87 7.45 4.39 20.11
N VAL A 88 8.51 3.82 19.57
CA VAL A 88 9.89 4.08 20.02
C VAL A 88 10.55 5.10 19.10
N ILE A 89 10.53 4.84 17.79
CA ILE A 89 11.26 5.64 16.80
C ILE A 89 10.64 7.03 16.67
N ALA A 90 9.33 7.12 16.44
CA ALA A 90 8.68 8.40 16.17
C ALA A 90 8.77 9.38 17.37
N PRO A 91 8.59 8.95 18.64
CA PRO A 91 8.81 9.84 19.78
C PRO A 91 10.27 10.24 19.98
N ALA A 92 11.23 9.34 19.70
CA ALA A 92 12.65 9.67 19.78
C ALA A 92 13.04 10.75 18.75
N GLU A 93 12.55 10.63 17.51
CA GLU A 93 12.72 11.65 16.47
C GLU A 93 12.02 12.97 16.85
N ALA A 94 10.78 12.89 17.34
CA ALA A 94 10.03 14.07 17.77
C ALA A 94 10.74 14.83 18.90
N SER A 95 11.33 14.11 19.87
CA SER A 95 12.10 14.71 20.97
C SER A 95 13.41 15.36 20.52
N SER A 96 13.97 14.97 19.38
CA SER A 96 15.17 15.61 18.82
C SER A 96 14.83 16.84 17.99
N ASN A 97 13.63 16.88 17.41
CA ASN A 97 13.19 17.93 16.50
C ASN A 97 12.48 19.11 17.21
N LEU A 98 12.00 18.91 18.43
CA LEU A 98 11.31 19.90 19.27
C LEU A 98 12.17 20.29 20.48
#